data_AF-A0A9D7FYI4-F1
#
_entry.id   AF-A0A9D7FYI4-F1
#
_cell.length_a   1.000
_cell.length_b   1.000
_cell.length_c   1.000
_cell.angle_alpha   90.00
_cell.angle_beta   90.00
_cell.angle_gamma   90.00
#
_symmetry.space_group_name_H-M   'P 1'
#
loop_
_entity.id
_entity.type
_entity.pdbx_description
1 polymer ?
#
loop_
_entity_poly.entity_id
_entity_poly.type
_entity_poly.pdbx_seq_one_letter_code
_entity_poly.pdbx_strand_id
1 'polypeptide(L)'
;MELIPDWSVAVRYLRRGIPLVCSISFREGELESPPYSSTHGHLLVLIGIDPDGSLVTHDPNLPEPQGAFLRWKLEDFNKAWFGHGGVAYILTKPGGRIS
;
A
#
# COMPACT_ATOMS: atom_id res chain seq x y z
N MET A 1 11.06 9.82 3.22
CA MET A 1 9.96 9.10 3.87
C MET A 1 8.91 10.15 4.16
N GLU A 2 7.67 9.90 3.75
CA GLU A 2 6.57 10.85 3.90
C GLU A 2 5.48 10.22 4.76
N LEU A 3 4.86 11.04 5.61
CA LEU A 3 3.61 10.68 6.24
C LEU A 3 2.50 10.87 5.22
N ILE A 4 1.71 9.83 4.96
CA ILE A 4 0.49 9.94 4.19
C ILE A 4 -0.65 10.06 5.21
N PRO A 5 -1.26 11.24 5.41
CA PRO A 5 -2.27 11.42 6.45
C PRO A 5 -3.61 10.78 6.10
N ASP A 6 -3.92 10.68 4.81
CA ASP A 6 -5.17 10.15 4.30
C ASP A 6 -5.06 9.78 2.80
N TRP A 7 -6.14 9.21 2.28
CA TRP A 7 -6.25 8.83 0.87
C TRP A 7 -6.15 9.98 -0.12
N SER A 8 -6.52 11.21 0.24
CA SER A 8 -6.43 12.33 -0.70
C SER A 8 -4.98 12.60 -1.10
N VAL A 9 -4.05 12.42 -0.16
CA VAL A 9 -2.61 12.52 -0.41
C VAL A 9 -2.11 11.30 -1.18
N ALA A 10 -2.51 10.08 -0.80
CA ALA A 10 -2.15 8.86 -1.52
C ALA A 10 -2.56 8.92 -3.00
N VAL A 11 -3.82 9.27 -3.25
CA VAL A 11 -4.40 9.41 -4.60
C VAL A 11 -3.67 10.47 -5.43
N ARG A 12 -3.20 11.56 -4.80
CA ARG A 12 -2.41 12.58 -5.51
C ARG A 12 -1.10 12.01 -6.07
N TYR A 13 -0.42 11.15 -5.32
CA TYR A 13 0.79 10.48 -5.78
C TYR A 13 0.48 9.48 -6.90
N LEU A 14 -0.51 8.62 -6.68
CA LEU A 14 -0.89 7.60 -7.66
C LEU A 14 -1.34 8.22 -8.99
N ARG A 15 -2.12 9.31 -8.97
CA ARG A 15 -2.51 10.05 -10.18
C ARG A 15 -1.33 10.66 -10.94
N ARG A 16 -0.21 10.90 -10.28
CA ARG A 16 1.04 11.36 -10.90
C ARG A 16 1.92 10.21 -11.39
N GLY A 17 1.46 8.96 -11.28
CA GLY A 17 2.24 7.77 -11.62
C GLY A 17 3.35 7.49 -10.61
N ILE A 18 3.24 8.00 -9.38
CA ILE A 18 4.23 7.80 -8.33
C ILE A 18 3.72 6.70 -7.39
N PRO A 19 4.31 5.50 -7.41
CA PRO A 19 3.91 4.42 -6.50
C PRO A 19 4.36 4.71 -5.06
N LEU A 20 3.65 4.12 -4.10
CA LEU A 20 3.90 4.30 -2.68
C LEU A 20 4.41 3.00 -2.07
N VAL A 21 5.63 3.01 -1.52
CA VAL A 21 6.15 1.86 -0.76
C VAL A 21 5.58 1.96 0.65
N CYS A 22 4.54 1.18 0.94
CA CYS A 22 3.77 1.25 2.18
C CYS A 22 4.34 0.26 3.21
N SER A 23 4.48 0.70 4.45
CA SER A 23 4.79 -0.18 5.58
C SER A 23 3.49 -0.66 6.20
N ILE A 24 3.23 -1.97 6.17
CA ILE A 24 1.99 -2.55 6.68
C ILE A 24 2.24 -3.56 7.79
N SER A 25 1.29 -3.72 8.70
CA SER A 25 1.24 -4.81 9.67
C SER A 25 -0.21 -5.14 10.00
N PHE A 26 -0.47 -6.39 10.39
CA PHE A 26 -1.77 -6.82 10.89
C PHE A 26 -1.66 -8.20 11.54
N ARG A 27 -2.58 -8.49 12.47
CA ARG A 27 -2.69 -9.80 13.13
C ARG A 27 -3.77 -10.66 12.50
N GLU A 28 -3.73 -11.94 12.84
CA GLU A 28 -4.77 -12.90 12.47
C GLU A 28 -6.14 -12.42 12.96
N GLY A 29 -7.11 -12.41 12.04
CA GLY A 29 -8.49 -11.98 12.30
C GLY A 29 -8.74 -10.46 12.30
N GLU A 30 -7.73 -9.61 12.11
CA GLU A 30 -7.94 -8.15 12.05
C GLU A 30 -8.56 -7.69 10.71
N LEU A 31 -8.28 -8.44 9.64
CA LEU A 31 -8.72 -8.17 8.27
C LEU A 31 -9.82 -9.16 7.85
N GLU A 32 -10.76 -8.71 7.02
CA GLU A 32 -11.88 -9.52 6.56
C GLU A 32 -11.46 -10.52 5.48
N SER A 33 -10.60 -10.10 4.55
CA SER A 33 -10.16 -10.93 3.42
C SER A 33 -8.67 -10.71 3.14
N PRO A 34 -7.79 -10.97 4.11
CA PRO A 34 -6.38 -10.74 3.90
C PRO A 34 -5.77 -11.75 2.92
N PRO A 35 -4.74 -11.36 2.18
CA PRO A 35 -4.00 -12.25 1.28
C PRO A 35 -3.21 -13.36 2.00
N TYR A 36 -2.92 -13.18 3.30
CA TYR A 36 -2.25 -14.12 4.20
C TYR A 36 -2.66 -13.83 5.64
N SER A 37 -2.43 -14.77 6.57
CA SER A 37 -3.04 -14.72 7.90
C SER A 37 -2.56 -13.57 8.78
N SER A 38 -1.29 -13.17 8.70
CA SER A 38 -0.72 -12.07 9.50
C SER A 38 0.63 -11.59 8.95
N THR A 39 1.08 -10.43 9.41
CA THR A 39 2.47 -9.97 9.23
C THR A 39 2.91 -9.09 10.39
N HIS A 40 4.11 -9.32 10.91
CA HIS A 40 4.72 -8.49 11.96
C HIS A 40 5.17 -7.11 11.44
N GLY A 41 5.08 -6.88 10.13
CA GLY A 41 5.64 -5.70 9.48
C GLY A 41 6.39 -6.09 8.22
N HIS A 42 6.02 -5.53 7.08
CA HIS A 42 6.83 -5.56 5.86
C HIS A 42 6.44 -4.41 4.92
N LEU A 43 7.22 -4.26 3.84
CA LEU A 43 6.95 -3.28 2.80
C LEU A 43 6.30 -3.94 1.59
N LEU A 44 5.28 -3.28 1.05
CA LEU A 44 4.72 -3.57 -0.27
C LEU A 44 4.61 -2.28 -1.09
N VAL A 45 4.33 -2.39 -2.37
CA VAL A 45 4.21 -1.23 -3.26
C VAL A 45 2.78 -1.05 -3.72
N LEU A 46 2.11 0.02 -3.28
CA LEU A 46 0.82 0.44 -3.82
C LEU A 46 1.03 1.17 -5.15
N ILE A 47 0.45 0.64 -6.22
CA ILE A 47 0.69 1.11 -7.60
C ILE A 47 -0.57 1.72 -8.24
N GLY A 48 -1.75 1.49 -7.68
CA GLY A 48 -2.98 2.04 -8.26
C GLY A 48 -4.24 1.65 -7.51
N ILE A 49 -5.36 2.11 -8.07
CA ILE A 49 -6.73 1.81 -7.64
C ILE A 49 -7.50 1.41 -8.90
N ASP A 50 -8.07 0.21 -8.91
CA ASP A 50 -8.91 -0.28 -10.00
C ASP A 50 -10.27 0.48 -10.02
N PRO A 51 -11.01 0.47 -11.14
CA PRO A 51 -12.29 1.19 -11.26
C PRO A 51 -13.35 0.79 -10.23
N ASP A 52 -13.26 -0.41 -9.68
CA ASP A 52 -14.15 -0.95 -8.63
C ASP A 52 -13.75 -0.51 -7.21
N GLY A 53 -12.64 0.25 -7.08
CA GLY A 53 -12.10 0.70 -5.79
C GLY A 53 -11.09 -0.26 -5.16
N SER A 54 -10.78 -1.39 -5.79
CA SER A 54 -9.74 -2.32 -5.31
C SER A 54 -8.35 -1.67 -5.40
N LEU A 55 -7.55 -1.81 -4.35
CA LEU A 55 -6.19 -1.29 -4.33
C LEU A 55 -5.24 -2.31 -4.93
N VAL A 56 -4.37 -1.89 -5.84
CA VAL A 56 -3.46 -2.80 -6.55
C VAL A 56 -2.04 -2.64 -6.01
N THR A 57 -1.45 -3.76 -5.59
CA THR A 57 -0.13 -3.79 -4.96
C THR A 57 0.82 -4.77 -5.60
N HIS A 58 2.13 -4.53 -5.44
CA HIS A 58 3.16 -5.56 -5.56
C HIS A 58 3.60 -5.96 -4.15
N ASP A 59 3.41 -7.22 -3.79
CA ASP A 59 3.69 -7.75 -2.45
C ASP A 59 4.75 -8.88 -2.52
N PRO A 60 5.98 -8.64 -2.03
CA PRO A 60 7.04 -9.64 -2.04
C PRO A 60 6.86 -10.76 -1.00
N ASN A 61 5.87 -10.63 -0.10
CA ASN A 61 5.55 -11.68 0.87
C ASN A 61 4.77 -12.85 0.24
N LEU A 62 4.35 -12.69 -1.03
CA LEU A 62 3.76 -13.74 -1.84
C LEU A 62 4.66 -14.06 -3.05
N PRO A 63 4.72 -15.34 -3.48
CA PRO A 63 5.41 -15.69 -4.70
C PRO A 63 4.70 -15.12 -5.93
N GLU A 64 5.42 -15.08 -7.06
CA GLU A 64 4.78 -14.85 -8.35
C GLU A 64 3.94 -16.08 -8.77
N PRO A 65 2.80 -15.88 -9.45
CA PRO A 65 2.24 -14.59 -9.87
C PRO A 65 1.39 -13.89 -8.80
N GLN A 66 1.16 -14.49 -7.64
CA GLN A 66 0.19 -14.00 -6.65
C GLN A 66 0.56 -12.62 -6.08
N GLY A 67 1.85 -12.35 -5.88
CA GLY A 67 2.35 -11.07 -5.37
C GLY A 67 2.42 -9.95 -6.42
N ALA A 68 2.38 -10.29 -7.71
CA ALA A 68 2.39 -9.33 -8.81
C ALA A 68 0.94 -8.93 -9.11
N PHE A 69 0.52 -7.72 -8.72
CA PHE A 69 -0.85 -7.20 -8.86
C PHE A 69 -1.87 -7.78 -7.88
N LEU A 70 -1.46 -7.94 -6.62
CA LEU A 70 -2.35 -8.32 -5.54
C LEU A 70 -3.38 -7.21 -5.28
N ARG A 71 -4.66 -7.59 -5.27
CA ARG A 71 -5.79 -6.70 -5.00
C ARG A 71 -6.21 -6.75 -3.54
N TRP A 72 -6.40 -5.59 -2.96
CA TRP A 72 -6.90 -5.42 -1.60
C TRP A 72 -8.24 -4.71 -1.59
N LYS A 73 -9.10 -5.12 -0.65
CA LYS A 73 -10.23 -4.28 -0.22
C LYS A 73 -9.68 -3.02 0.45
N LEU A 74 -10.32 -1.89 0.19
CA LEU A 74 -9.96 -0.59 0.77
C LEU A 74 -9.92 -0.65 2.32
N GLU A 75 -10.91 -1.27 2.94
CA GLU A 75 -11.03 -1.34 4.40
C GLU A 75 -9.91 -2.17 5.04
N ASP A 76 -9.55 -3.30 4.43
CA ASP A 76 -8.47 -4.15 4.94
C ASP A 76 -7.11 -3.45 4.80
N PHE A 77 -6.86 -2.81 3.66
CA PHE A 77 -5.63 -2.05 3.47
C PHE A 77 -5.54 -0.84 4.41
N ASN A 78 -6.66 -0.19 4.72
CA ASN A 78 -6.71 0.90 5.69
C ASN A 78 -6.27 0.46 7.08
N LYS A 79 -6.78 -0.68 7.54
CA LYS A 79 -6.36 -1.26 8.83
C LYS A 79 -4.89 -1.62 8.79
N ALA A 80 -4.44 -2.29 7.73
CA ALA A 80 -3.07 -2.75 7.59
C ALA A 80 -2.04 -1.61 7.50
N TRP A 81 -2.41 -0.46 6.90
CA TRP A 81 -1.50 0.65 6.65
C TRP A 81 -1.75 1.87 7.56
N PHE A 82 -2.93 2.50 7.48
CA PHE A 82 -3.26 3.68 8.28
C PHE A 82 -3.46 3.34 9.76
N GLY A 83 -3.93 2.13 10.08
CA GLY A 83 -3.95 1.62 11.46
C GLY A 83 -2.57 1.55 12.11
N HIS A 84 -1.51 1.62 11.31
CA HIS A 84 -0.11 1.58 11.74
C HIS A 84 0.68 2.84 11.33
N GLY A 85 -0.01 3.96 11.12
CA GLY A 85 0.60 5.28 10.99
C GLY A 85 0.74 5.80 9.56
N GLY A 86 0.35 5.06 8.51
CA GLY A 86 0.26 5.61 7.16
C GLY A 86 1.61 6.04 6.56
N VAL A 87 2.71 5.44 7.00
CA VAL A 87 4.06 5.80 6.53
C VAL A 87 4.30 5.19 5.15
N ALA A 88 4.84 5.99 4.22
CA ALA A 88 5.32 5.50 2.95
C ALA A 88 6.69 6.07 2.56
N TYR A 89 7.44 5.27 1.79
CA TYR A 89 8.60 5.75 1.04
C TYR A 89 8.17 6.09 -0.38
N ILE A 90 8.66 7.24 -0.84
CA ILE A 90 8.48 7.72 -2.20
C ILE A 90 9.86 7.81 -2.82
N LEU A 91 10.07 7.05 -3.89
CA LEU A 91 11.33 7.05 -4.62
C LEU A 91 11.24 8.05 -5.76
N THR A 92 12.17 9.01 -5.79
CA THR A 92 12.25 10.02 -6.84
C THR A 92 13.65 10.07 -7.43
N LYS A 93 13.76 10.62 -8.65
CA LYS A 93 15.07 10.91 -9.23
C LYS A 93 15.82 11.91 -8.34
N PRO A 94 17.17 11.88 -8.30
CA PRO A 94 17.95 12.90 -7.61
C PRO A 94 17.51 14.31 -8.04
N GLY A 95 17.22 15.19 -7.08
CA GLY A 95 16.71 16.54 -7.33
C GLY A 95 15.23 16.63 -7.74
N GLY A 96 14.50 15.50 -7.78
CA GLY A 96 13.07 15.46 -8.04
C GLY A 96 12.30 16.10 -6.89
N ARG A 97 11.62 17.22 -7.16
CA ARG A 97 10.77 17.86 -6.17
C ARG A 97 9.49 17.05 -5.98
N ILE A 98 9.24 16.65 -4.74
CA ILE A 98 8.01 15.98 -4.32
C ILE A 98 6.97 17.04 -3.92
N SER A 99 6.87 18.12 -4.70
CA SER A 99 5.95 19.25 -4.48
C SER A 99 5.71 19.95 -5.80
#